data_AF-A0A946Y1R6-F1
#
_entry.id   AF-A0A946Y1R6-F1
#
_cell.length_a   1.000
_cell.length_b   1.000
_cell.length_c   1.000
_cell.angle_alpha   90.00
_cell.angle_beta   90.00
_cell.angle_gamma   90.00
#
_symmetry.space_group_name_H-M   'P 1'
#
loop_
_entity.id
_entity.type
_entity.pdbx_description
1 polymer ?
#
loop_
_entity_poly.entity_id
_entity_poly.type
_entity_poly.pdbx_seq_one_letter_code
_entity_poly.pdbx_strand_id
1 'polypeptide(L)'
;YQQPGWNKEKKNRRDVIARDYRVIMLMGDDLGDFIACSRRRAVTPCETGASVASRSAATLKYRDYWGNGWYILPNPMHGSWTTVK
;
A
#
# COMPACT_ATOMS: atom_id res chain seq x y z
N TYR A 1 10.78 13.79 -6.25
CA TYR A 1 11.13 12.36 -6.17
C TYR A 1 12.38 12.12 -7.01
N GLN A 2 13.14 11.06 -6.74
CA GLN A 2 14.45 10.80 -7.37
C GLN A 2 14.36 10.27 -8.82
N GLN A 3 13.21 9.74 -9.24
CA GLN A 3 12.96 9.28 -10.61
C GLN A 3 11.63 9.86 -11.14
N PRO A 4 11.51 10.09 -12.46
CA PRO A 4 10.24 10.43 -13.10
C PRO A 4 9.15 9.38 -12.81
N GLY A 5 7.93 9.83 -12.52
CA GLY A 5 6.79 8.94 -12.22
C GLY A 5 6.75 8.37 -10.80
N TRP A 6 7.80 8.54 -10.00
CA TRP A 6 7.74 8.21 -8.57
C TRP A 6 6.89 9.24 -7.84
N ASN A 7 6.03 8.74 -6.96
CA ASN A 7 5.14 9.58 -6.18
C ASN A 7 4.83 8.92 -4.82
N LYS A 8 3.76 9.39 -4.14
CA LYS A 8 3.34 8.84 -2.85
C LYS A 8 2.90 7.39 -2.95
N GLU A 9 2.51 6.91 -4.12
CA GLU A 9 2.22 5.51 -4.36
C GLU A 9 3.51 4.68 -4.32
N LYS A 10 3.51 3.64 -3.49
CA LYS A 10 4.67 2.79 -3.26
C LYS A 10 4.78 1.71 -4.34
N LYS A 11 3.69 1.40 -5.04
CA LYS A 11 3.68 0.42 -6.15
C LYS A 11 4.76 0.69 -7.19
N ASN A 12 4.89 1.92 -7.69
CA ASN A 12 5.86 2.24 -8.75
C ASN A 12 7.30 1.91 -8.34
N ARG A 13 7.63 2.13 -7.07
CA ARG A 13 8.95 1.81 -6.50
C ARG A 13 9.13 0.31 -6.28
N ARG A 14 8.10 -0.38 -5.76
CA ARG A 14 8.11 -1.83 -5.58
C ARG A 14 8.25 -2.57 -6.92
N ASP A 15 7.56 -2.10 -7.96
CA ASP A 15 7.63 -2.70 -9.29
C ASP A 15 9.03 -2.58 -9.91
N VAL A 16 9.76 -1.48 -9.66
CA VAL A 16 11.15 -1.33 -10.10
C VAL A 16 12.06 -2.35 -9.41
N ILE A 17 11.94 -2.49 -8.08
CA ILE A 17 12.72 -3.48 -7.31
C ILE A 17 12.39 -4.91 -7.77
N ALA A 18 11.12 -5.19 -8.02
CA ALA A 18 10.63 -6.51 -8.41
C ALA A 18 11.11 -7.00 -9.79
N ARG A 19 11.69 -6.12 -10.62
CA ARG A 19 12.30 -6.50 -11.91
C ARG A 19 13.55 -7.35 -11.71
N ASP A 20 14.36 -6.98 -10.74
CA ASP A 20 15.69 -7.57 -10.54
C ASP A 20 15.77 -8.41 -9.25
N TYR A 21 14.82 -8.23 -8.33
CA TYR A 21 14.84 -8.86 -7.01
C TYR A 21 13.49 -9.48 -6.65
N ARG A 22 13.54 -10.63 -5.96
CA ARG A 22 12.37 -11.20 -5.30
C ARG A 22 12.17 -10.55 -3.94
N VAL A 23 11.13 -9.74 -3.80
CA VAL A 23 10.71 -9.18 -2.51
C VAL A 23 10.07 -10.28 -1.67
N ILE A 24 10.78 -10.76 -0.64
CA ILE A 24 10.30 -11.83 0.25
C ILE A 24 9.50 -11.32 1.46
N MET A 25 9.60 -10.02 1.76
CA MET A 25 8.96 -9.42 2.92
C MET A 25 8.57 -7.96 2.66
N LEU A 26 7.39 -7.56 3.15
CA LEU A 26 6.96 -6.17 3.29
C LEU A 26 6.73 -5.85 4.77
N MET A 27 7.13 -4.66 5.18
CA MET A 27 6.92 -4.15 6.53
C MET A 27 6.49 -2.69 6.46
N GLY A 28 5.52 -2.31 7.29
CA GLY A 28 4.95 -0.96 7.29
C GLY A 28 3.80 -0.80 8.26
N ASP A 29 3.36 0.44 8.45
CA ASP A 29 2.32 0.84 9.38
C ASP A 29 1.03 1.31 8.68
N ASP A 30 1.09 1.50 7.36
CA ASP A 30 -0.04 1.93 6.55
C ASP A 30 -0.42 0.86 5.52
N LEU A 31 -1.72 0.68 5.25
CA LEU A 31 -2.21 -0.25 4.21
C LEU A 31 -1.56 -0.01 2.83
N GLY A 32 -1.25 1.24 2.50
CA GLY A 32 -0.55 1.62 1.26
C GLY A 32 0.87 1.06 1.11
N ASP A 33 1.44 0.54 2.19
CA ASP A 33 2.76 -0.08 2.21
C ASP A 33 2.77 -1.47 1.62
N PHE A 34 1.59 -2.10 1.63
CA PHE A 34 1.35 -3.46 1.19
C PHE A 34 0.53 -3.47 -0.10
N ILE A 35 -0.59 -2.75 -0.10
CA ILE A 35 -1.61 -2.78 -1.16
C ILE A 35 -1.64 -1.43 -1.87
N ALA A 36 -1.51 -1.47 -3.20
CA ALA A 36 -1.60 -0.28 -4.04
C ALA A 36 -3.02 0.33 -4.01
N CYS A 37 -3.13 1.62 -4.31
CA CYS A 37 -4.42 2.31 -4.45
C CYS A 37 -5.29 2.30 -3.18
N SER A 38 -4.64 2.28 -2.02
CA SER A 38 -5.30 2.28 -0.70
C SER A 38 -5.59 3.69 -0.16
N ARG A 39 -5.21 4.76 -0.87
CA ARG A 39 -5.31 6.16 -0.40
C ARG A 39 -6.61 6.83 -0.84
N ARG A 40 -7.15 7.75 -0.03
CA ARG A 40 -8.38 8.50 -0.36
C ARG A 40 -8.27 9.26 -1.68
N ARG A 41 -7.14 9.94 -1.91
CA ARG A 41 -6.87 10.60 -3.19
C ARG A 41 -6.15 9.64 -4.09
N ALA A 42 -6.69 9.44 -5.29
CA ALA A 42 -6.02 8.71 -6.35
C ALA A 42 -4.66 9.36 -6.65
N VAL A 43 -3.63 8.53 -6.77
CA VAL A 43 -2.29 8.92 -7.19
C VAL A 43 -1.87 7.92 -8.25
N THR A 44 -1.40 8.40 -9.39
CA THR A 44 -0.98 7.57 -10.52
C THR A 44 -0.09 6.41 -10.04
N PRO A 45 -0.37 5.16 -10.45
CA PRO A 45 -1.26 4.75 -11.54
C PRO A 45 -2.71 4.51 -11.12
N CYS A 46 -3.08 4.82 -9.88
CA CYS A 46 -4.45 4.63 -9.42
C CYS A 46 -5.37 5.69 -10.03
N GLU A 47 -6.46 5.25 -10.65
CA GLU A 47 -7.47 6.12 -11.26
C GLU A 47 -8.47 6.65 -10.23
N THR A 48 -8.83 5.80 -9.26
CA THR A 48 -9.82 6.10 -8.23
C THR A 48 -9.21 6.08 -6.83
N GLY A 49 -9.81 6.86 -5.95
CA GLY A 49 -9.49 6.88 -4.52
C GLY A 49 -10.11 5.70 -3.78
N ALA A 50 -9.48 5.27 -2.70
CA ALA A 50 -9.99 4.21 -1.84
C ALA A 50 -11.14 4.67 -0.95
N SER A 51 -12.08 3.76 -0.72
CA SER A 51 -13.14 3.87 0.29
C SER A 51 -12.87 2.90 1.45
N VAL A 52 -13.60 3.03 2.56
CA VAL A 52 -13.54 2.06 3.66
C VAL A 52 -13.89 0.65 3.19
N ALA A 53 -14.90 0.54 2.33
CA ALA A 53 -15.31 -0.74 1.76
C ALA A 53 -14.22 -1.36 0.88
N SER A 54 -13.59 -0.58 -0.02
CA SER A 54 -12.53 -1.11 -0.89
C SER A 54 -11.29 -1.53 -0.11
N ARG A 55 -10.93 -0.79 0.94
CA ARG A 55 -9.83 -1.16 1.84
C ARG A 55 -10.13 -2.45 2.60
N SER A 56 -11.33 -2.57 3.17
CA SER A 56 -11.75 -3.77 3.90
C SER A 56 -11.73 -5.00 3.00
N ALA A 57 -12.29 -4.88 1.78
CA ALA A 57 -12.28 -5.94 0.79
C ALA A 57 -10.84 -6.33 0.38
N ALA A 58 -9.95 -5.35 0.21
CA ALA A 58 -8.55 -5.62 -0.14
C ALA A 58 -7.79 -6.34 0.99
N THR A 59 -8.00 -5.95 2.25
CA THR A 59 -7.40 -6.63 3.41
C THR A 59 -7.85 -8.09 3.49
N LEU A 60 -9.14 -8.37 3.24
CA LEU A 60 -9.68 -9.73 3.20
C LEU A 60 -9.16 -10.53 2.00
N LYS A 61 -9.04 -9.91 0.82
CA LYS A 61 -8.51 -10.54 -0.38
C LYS A 61 -7.08 -11.08 -0.17
N TYR A 62 -6.25 -10.36 0.58
CA TYR A 62 -4.86 -10.72 0.85
C TYR A 62 -4.64 -11.27 2.27
N ARG A 63 -5.68 -11.85 2.90
CA ARG A 63 -5.64 -12.24 4.31
C ARG A 63 -4.48 -13.18 4.66
N ASP A 64 -4.10 -14.06 3.73
CA ASP A 64 -3.10 -15.11 3.95
C ASP A 64 -1.64 -14.59 3.92
N TYR A 65 -1.43 -13.32 3.52
CA TYR A 65 -0.12 -12.67 3.54
C TYR A 65 0.19 -12.00 4.89
N TRP A 66 -0.82 -11.62 5.66
CA TRP A 66 -0.62 -10.95 6.95
C TRP A 66 0.03 -11.91 7.96
N GLY A 67 1.18 -11.53 8.50
CA GLY A 67 2.01 -12.40 9.34
C GLY A 67 2.80 -13.46 8.55
N ASN A 68 2.62 -13.54 7.23
CA ASN A 68 3.29 -14.46 6.33
C ASN A 68 3.95 -13.68 5.18
N GLY A 69 5.01 -12.95 5.53
CA GLY A 69 5.72 -12.07 4.60
C GLY A 69 5.23 -10.61 4.63
N TRP A 70 4.00 -10.32 5.07
CA TRP A 70 3.53 -8.94 5.31
C TRP A 70 3.38 -8.68 6.81
N TYR A 71 4.23 -7.80 7.35
CA TYR A 71 4.27 -7.51 8.79
C TYR A 71 3.86 -6.07 9.07
N ILE A 72 2.71 -5.91 9.70
CA ILE A 72 2.15 -4.59 10.04
C ILE A 72 2.67 -4.12 11.39
N LEU A 73 3.05 -2.85 11.46
CA LEU A 73 3.39 -2.17 12.71
C LEU A 73 2.18 -1.35 13.20
N PRO A 74 1.84 -1.39 14.49
CA PRO A 74 0.74 -0.59 15.00
C PRO A 74 1.11 0.90 15.01
N ASN A 75 0.37 1.71 14.25
CA ASN A 75 0.46 3.18 14.30
C ASN A 75 -0.94 3.81 14.48
N PRO A 76 -1.34 4.11 15.73
CA PRO A 76 -2.62 4.77 16.01
C PRO A 76 -2.57 6.30 15.88
N MET A 77 -1.40 6.89 15.63
CA MET A 77 -1.24 8.36 15.65
C MET A 77 -1.67 9.01 14.32
N HIS A 78 -1.34 8.38 13.20
CA HIS A 78 -1.68 8.88 11.88
C HIS A 78 -1.62 7.79 10.81
N GLY A 79 -2.17 8.08 9.64
CA GLY A 79 -2.07 7.21 8.46
C GLY A 79 -3.20 7.46 7.48
N SER A 80 -3.21 6.72 6.37
CA SER A 80 -4.25 6.80 5.36
C SER A 80 -5.65 6.52 5.94
N TRP A 81 -5.72 5.73 7.01
CA TRP A 81 -6.95 5.44 7.78
C TRP A 81 -7.58 6.67 8.44
N THR A 82 -6.83 7.74 8.73
CA THR A 82 -7.44 8.99 9.26
C THR A 82 -8.15 9.79 8.17
N THR A 83 -7.77 9.55 6.91
CA THR A 83 -8.27 10.31 5.75
C THR A 83 -9.33 9.58 4.96
N VAL A 84 -9.31 8.24 4.91
CA VAL A 84 -10.35 7.41 4.30
C VAL A 84 -11.38 7.10 5.39
N LYS A 85 -12.53 7.76 5.32
CA LYS A 85 -13.65 7.61 6.26
C LYS A 85 -14.87 7.04 5.56
#